data_AF-A6WH55-F1
#
_entry.id   AF-A6WH55-F1
#
_cell.length_a   1.000
_cell.length_b   1.000
_cell.length_c   1.000
_cell.angle_alpha   90.00
_cell.angle_beta   90.00
_cell.angle_gamma   90.00
#
_symmetry.space_group_name_H-M   'P 1'
#
loop_
_entity.id
_entity.type
_entity.pdbx_description
1 polymer ?
#
loop_
_entity_poly.entity_id
_entity_poly.type
_entity_poly.pdbx_seq_one_letter_code
_entity_poly.pdbx_strand_id
1 'polypeptide(L)'
;MTTQPLVIIPCGGKKADSLRPARDLYIGSYFRACLATALTVGPADRVRILSAKHGLLTLDAEVAPYELRMDSPIAVPERIVREQAKRADLLDTAHVIVLAGSAYARKVGAVWPRALDALAGTGGIGEQLARLAAWRMDPASLVALLPDLPTWRYVQHAEEPARVHAVRVGDALTECGRHVGRPFREVAARRMPSCAACSSAWPSWAREVETARRADALLGSSA
;
A
#
# COMPACT_ATOMS: atom_id res chain seq x y z
N MET A 1 -15.64 -9.30 -8.61
CA MET A 1 -15.86 -8.70 -7.27
C MET A 1 -15.04 -7.42 -7.22
N THR A 2 -15.67 -6.26 -7.12
CA THR A 2 -14.95 -5.00 -6.90
C THR A 2 -14.37 -5.04 -5.50
N THR A 3 -13.04 -5.01 -5.38
CA THR A 3 -12.37 -4.98 -4.08
C THR A 3 -12.69 -3.64 -3.41
N GLN A 4 -13.50 -3.67 -2.35
CA GLN A 4 -13.87 -2.47 -1.61
C GLN A 4 -12.62 -1.74 -1.11
N PRO A 5 -12.52 -0.40 -1.24
CA PRO A 5 -11.30 0.31 -0.86
C PRO A 5 -11.07 0.29 0.65
N LEU A 6 -9.81 0.37 1.06
CA LEU A 6 -9.43 0.71 2.44
C LEU A 6 -9.49 2.23 2.57
N VAL A 7 -10.23 2.73 3.55
CA VAL A 7 -10.35 4.18 3.79
C VAL A 7 -9.58 4.53 5.06
N ILE A 8 -8.63 5.47 4.93
CA ILE A 8 -7.86 6.01 6.05
C ILE A 8 -8.37 7.40 6.40
N ILE A 9 -8.73 7.60 7.67
CA ILE A 9 -9.16 8.89 8.22
C ILE A 9 -8.19 9.35 9.32
N PRO A 10 -8.05 10.67 9.59
CA PRO A 10 -7.12 11.17 10.59
C PRO A 10 -7.63 10.91 12.00
N CYS A 11 -6.75 10.83 13.00
CA CYS A 11 -7.20 11.03 14.38
C CYS A 11 -7.58 12.51 14.61
N GLY A 12 -8.71 12.74 15.28
CA GLY A 12 -9.15 14.09 15.63
C GLY A 12 -8.31 14.73 16.74
N GLY A 13 -8.12 16.06 16.68
CA GLY A 13 -7.49 16.81 17.76
C GLY A 13 -8.35 16.80 19.03
N LYS A 14 -9.64 17.15 18.90
CA LYS A 14 -10.62 17.12 19.99
C LYS A 14 -11.01 15.67 20.32
N LYS A 15 -10.81 15.27 21.58
CA LYS A 15 -11.11 13.94 22.09
C LYS A 15 -12.06 14.05 23.28
N ALA A 16 -12.79 12.98 23.55
CA ALA A 16 -13.50 12.82 24.80
C ALA A 16 -12.51 12.62 25.97
N ASP A 17 -13.04 12.54 27.19
CA ASP A 17 -12.30 12.58 28.45
C ASP A 17 -12.02 11.21 29.08
N SER A 18 -12.52 10.12 28.49
CA SER A 18 -12.37 8.76 29.03
C SER A 18 -12.11 7.72 27.95
N LEU A 19 -11.59 6.56 28.38
CA LEU A 19 -11.40 5.37 27.56
C LEU A 19 -12.72 4.99 26.88
N ARG A 20 -12.68 4.85 25.55
CA ARG A 20 -13.83 4.44 24.74
C ARG A 20 -13.37 4.00 23.34
N PRO A 21 -14.24 3.40 22.53
CA PRO A 21 -13.97 3.11 21.14
C PRO A 21 -13.44 4.32 20.37
N ALA A 22 -12.47 4.12 19.47
CA ALA A 22 -11.83 5.19 18.72
C ALA A 22 -12.82 6.04 17.91
N ARG A 23 -13.90 5.44 17.38
CA ARG A 23 -15.00 6.16 16.71
C ARG A 23 -15.71 7.18 17.60
N ASP A 24 -15.74 6.94 18.91
CA ASP A 24 -16.42 7.77 19.90
C ASP A 24 -15.43 8.66 20.67
N LEU A 25 -14.16 8.31 20.68
CA LEU A 25 -13.09 9.10 21.29
C LEU A 25 -12.91 10.42 20.55
N TYR A 26 -12.82 10.41 19.22
CA TYR A 26 -12.58 11.62 18.44
C TYR A 26 -13.89 12.36 18.15
N ILE A 27 -14.08 13.51 18.79
CA ILE A 27 -15.35 14.26 18.76
C ILE A 27 -15.29 15.54 17.91
N GLY A 28 -14.15 15.80 17.26
CA GLY A 28 -13.99 16.95 16.38
C GLY A 28 -14.88 16.88 15.13
N SER A 29 -15.39 18.02 14.67
CA SER A 29 -16.24 18.11 13.48
C SER A 29 -15.57 17.55 12.23
N TYR A 30 -14.29 17.85 12.04
CA TYR A 30 -13.51 17.33 10.91
C TYR A 30 -13.39 15.81 10.93
N PHE A 31 -13.07 15.21 12.07
CA PHE A 31 -13.04 13.75 12.23
C PHE A 31 -14.40 13.13 11.87
N ARG A 32 -15.48 13.68 12.42
CA ARG A 32 -16.85 13.20 12.16
C ARG A 32 -17.22 13.31 10.69
N ALA A 33 -16.80 14.37 10.01
CA ALA A 33 -17.01 14.53 8.57
C ALA A 33 -16.26 13.44 7.79
N CYS A 34 -14.97 13.24 8.07
CA CYS A 34 -14.17 12.18 7.42
C CYS A 34 -14.75 10.79 7.67
N LEU A 35 -15.14 10.47 8.92
CA LEU A 35 -15.74 9.19 9.26
C LEU A 35 -17.08 8.98 8.55
N ALA A 36 -17.95 10.00 8.54
CA ALA A 36 -19.22 9.93 7.84
C ALA A 36 -19.02 9.66 6.34
N THR A 37 -18.10 10.36 5.68
CA THR A 37 -17.76 10.11 4.27
C THR A 37 -17.10 8.74 4.07
N ALA A 38 -16.25 8.27 4.99
CA ALA A 38 -15.64 6.95 4.87
C ALA A 38 -16.68 5.82 4.86
N LEU A 39 -17.71 5.94 5.70
CA LEU A 39 -18.79 4.96 5.83
C LEU A 39 -19.77 4.97 4.64
N THR A 40 -19.76 6.00 3.78
CA THR A 40 -20.53 5.99 2.51
C THR A 40 -19.78 5.28 1.38
N VAL A 41 -18.47 5.09 1.52
CA VAL A 41 -17.59 4.55 0.48
C VAL A 41 -17.35 3.04 0.64
N GLY A 42 -17.41 2.55 1.87
CA GLY A 42 -17.19 1.13 2.15
C GLY A 42 -17.62 0.72 3.56
N PRO A 43 -17.56 -0.58 3.87
CA PRO A 43 -17.97 -1.09 5.16
C PRO A 43 -17.03 -0.63 6.29
N ALA A 44 -17.54 -0.59 7.52
CA ALA A 44 -16.84 -0.07 8.69
C ALA A 44 -15.52 -0.82 9.01
N ASP A 45 -15.45 -2.11 8.69
CA ASP A 45 -14.27 -2.96 8.85
C ASP A 45 -13.13 -2.64 7.86
N ARG A 46 -13.42 -1.88 6.80
CA ARG A 46 -12.45 -1.33 5.83
C ARG A 46 -12.05 0.11 6.14
N VAL A 47 -12.51 0.68 7.25
CA VAL A 47 -12.08 2.00 7.73
C VAL A 47 -10.99 1.84 8.80
N ARG A 48 -9.92 2.62 8.69
CA ARG A 48 -8.89 2.75 9.74
C ARG A 48 -8.68 4.20 10.11
N ILE A 49 -8.55 4.45 11.40
CA ILE A 49 -8.13 5.74 11.92
C ILE A 49 -6.60 5.72 12.02
N LEU A 50 -5.93 6.66 11.38
CA LEU A 50 -4.50 6.86 11.55
C LEU A 50 -4.27 7.78 12.76
N SER A 51 -3.88 7.20 13.88
CA SER A 51 -3.50 7.88 15.12
C SER A 51 -2.04 8.30 15.12
N ALA A 52 -1.76 9.54 15.49
CA ALA A 52 -0.39 10.01 15.69
C ALA A 52 0.36 9.25 16.80
N LYS A 53 -0.35 8.70 17.80
CA LYS A 53 0.25 7.94 18.91
C LYS A 53 0.26 6.44 18.64
N HIS A 54 -0.83 5.92 18.09
CA HIS A 54 -1.08 4.48 18.05
C HIS A 54 -0.94 3.86 16.66
N GLY A 55 -0.78 4.65 15.59
CA GLY A 55 -0.80 4.13 14.22
C GLY A 55 -2.21 3.78 13.77
N LEU A 56 -2.39 2.63 13.10
CA LEU A 56 -3.69 2.21 12.58
C LEU A 56 -4.57 1.66 13.69
N LEU A 57 -5.75 2.24 13.84
CA LEU A 57 -6.79 1.79 14.75
C LEU A 57 -8.02 1.34 13.95
N THR A 58 -8.65 0.25 14.41
CA THR A 58 -10.03 -0.04 14.04
C THR A 58 -10.96 0.98 14.71
N LEU A 59 -12.19 1.09 14.21
CA LEU A 59 -13.17 2.01 14.79
C LEU A 59 -13.54 1.64 16.25
N ASP A 60 -13.45 0.36 16.59
CA ASP A 60 -13.86 -0.19 17.90
C ASP A 60 -12.70 -0.37 18.88
N ALA A 61 -11.47 -0.01 18.49
CA ALA A 61 -10.33 -0.05 19.39
C ALA A 61 -10.56 0.90 20.58
N GLU A 62 -10.49 0.38 21.81
CA GLU A 62 -10.57 1.22 23.01
C GLU A 62 -9.28 2.03 23.19
N VAL A 63 -9.42 3.35 23.25
CA VAL A 63 -8.29 4.27 23.34
C VAL A 63 -8.55 5.33 24.41
N ALA A 64 -7.58 5.52 25.30
CA ALA A 64 -7.62 6.59 26.29
C ALA A 64 -7.28 7.94 25.64
N PRO A 65 -7.80 9.07 26.14
CA PRO A 65 -7.44 10.39 25.63
C PRO A 65 -5.93 10.63 25.70
N TYR A 66 -5.42 11.34 24.69
CA TYR A 66 -4.02 11.71 24.57
C TYR A 66 -3.88 13.01 23.78
N GLU A 67 -2.73 13.68 23.93
CA GLU A 67 -2.38 14.84 23.11
C GLU A 67 -1.10 14.58 22.33
N LEU A 68 -1.25 14.40 21.01
CA LEU A 68 -0.14 14.22 20.09
C LEU A 68 -0.61 14.54 18.67
N ARG A 69 0.14 15.39 17.98
CA ARG A 69 -0.11 15.78 16.59
C ARG A 69 0.68 14.91 15.62
N MET A 70 0.16 14.72 14.41
CA MET A 70 0.80 13.88 13.38
C MET A 70 2.11 14.45 12.83
N ASP A 71 2.31 15.77 12.92
CA ASP A 71 3.54 16.47 12.53
C ASP A 71 4.62 16.46 13.62
N SER A 72 4.32 15.89 14.79
CA SER A 72 5.28 15.76 15.88
C SER A 72 6.40 14.77 15.52
N PRO A 73 7.67 15.05 15.90
CA PRO A 73 8.78 14.12 15.68
C PRO A 73 8.62 12.79 16.44
N ILE A 74 7.80 12.77 17.50
CA ILE A 74 7.51 11.55 18.27
C ILE A 74 6.20 10.87 17.80
N ALA A 75 5.58 11.37 16.74
CA ALA A 75 4.46 10.67 16.11
C ALA A 75 4.92 9.30 15.60
N VAL A 76 3.96 8.37 15.51
CA VAL A 76 4.19 7.01 15.05
C VAL A 76 4.95 7.01 13.71
N PRO A 77 6.09 6.30 13.61
CA PRO A 77 6.85 6.27 12.37
C PRO A 77 6.15 5.37 11.35
N GLU A 78 6.40 5.64 10.05
CA GLU A 78 5.80 4.94 8.90
C GLU A 78 6.03 3.42 9.00
N ARG A 79 7.20 3.00 9.50
CA ARG A 79 7.53 1.59 9.70
C ARG A 79 6.53 0.86 10.60
N ILE A 80 6.02 1.52 11.65
CA ILE A 80 5.05 0.91 12.56
C ILE A 80 3.69 0.78 11.87
N VAL A 81 3.28 1.82 11.13
CA VAL A 81 2.04 1.81 10.34
C VAL A 81 2.08 0.70 9.29
N ARG A 82 3.21 0.54 8.59
CA ARG A 82 3.43 -0.55 7.61
C ARG A 82 3.33 -1.93 8.26
N GLU A 83 3.96 -2.11 9.41
CA GLU A 83 3.93 -3.38 10.15
C GLU A 83 2.52 -3.71 10.68
N GLN A 84 1.75 -2.70 11.11
CA GLN A 84 0.34 -2.86 11.49
C GLN A 84 -0.52 -3.23 10.28
N ALA A 85 -0.32 -2.56 9.15
CA ALA A 85 -1.02 -2.88 7.90
C ALA A 85 -0.74 -4.31 7.45
N LYS A 86 0.51 -4.78 7.56
CA LYS A 86 0.89 -6.17 7.25
C LYS A 86 0.17 -7.17 8.16
N ARG A 87 0.20 -6.94 9.48
CA ARG A 87 -0.46 -7.84 10.45
C ARG A 87 -1.98 -7.91 10.27
N ALA A 88 -2.58 -6.84 9.77
CA ALA A 88 -4.02 -6.75 9.52
C ALA A 88 -4.43 -7.16 8.09
N ASP A 89 -3.51 -7.70 7.28
CA ASP A 89 -3.74 -8.05 5.87
C ASP A 89 -4.26 -6.88 5.01
N LEU A 90 -3.75 -5.68 5.30
CA LEU A 90 -4.13 -4.43 4.61
C LEU A 90 -3.03 -3.90 3.69
N LEU A 91 -1.79 -4.38 3.83
CA LEU A 91 -0.64 -3.80 3.14
C LEU A 91 -0.75 -3.92 1.62
N ASP A 92 -1.27 -5.05 1.13
CA ASP A 92 -1.42 -5.33 -0.30
C ASP A 92 -2.78 -4.90 -0.87
N THR A 93 -3.52 -4.07 -0.12
CA THR A 93 -4.79 -3.52 -0.60
C THR A 93 -4.58 -2.72 -1.89
N ALA A 94 -5.30 -3.10 -2.94
CA ALA A 94 -5.24 -2.46 -4.25
C ALA A 94 -5.67 -0.99 -4.19
N HIS A 95 -6.83 -0.72 -3.59
CA HIS A 95 -7.41 0.62 -3.53
C HIS A 95 -7.40 1.18 -2.11
N VAL A 96 -6.66 2.28 -1.91
CA VAL A 96 -6.59 2.99 -0.63
C VAL A 96 -7.00 4.43 -0.85
N ILE A 97 -7.93 4.93 -0.04
CA ILE A 97 -8.41 6.31 -0.06
C ILE A 97 -7.99 6.99 1.25
N VAL A 98 -7.45 8.19 1.16
CA VAL A 98 -7.16 9.04 2.31
C VAL A 98 -8.12 10.20 2.36
N LEU A 99 -8.86 10.30 3.46
CA LEU A 99 -9.74 11.42 3.77
C LEU A 99 -9.15 12.22 4.93
N ALA A 100 -7.97 12.80 4.73
CA ALA A 100 -7.21 13.47 5.78
C ALA A 100 -6.39 14.65 5.26
N GLY A 101 -5.97 15.53 6.17
CA GLY A 101 -5.04 16.61 5.83
C GLY A 101 -3.64 16.12 5.47
N SER A 102 -2.85 17.00 4.86
CA SER A 102 -1.56 16.70 4.22
C SER A 102 -0.54 15.94 5.08
N ALA A 103 -0.45 16.22 6.37
CA ALA A 103 0.45 15.51 7.28
C ALA A 103 0.12 14.00 7.38
N TYR A 104 -1.17 13.67 7.43
CA TYR A 104 -1.64 12.28 7.43
C TYR A 104 -1.47 11.66 6.04
N ALA A 105 -1.90 12.38 4.99
CA ALA A 105 -1.78 11.90 3.61
C ALA A 105 -0.35 11.54 3.22
N ARG A 106 0.64 12.36 3.63
CA ARG A 106 2.06 12.05 3.43
C ARG A 106 2.47 10.73 4.08
N LYS A 107 2.07 10.51 5.33
CA LYS A 107 2.39 9.28 6.07
C LYS A 107 1.72 8.05 5.46
N VAL A 108 0.47 8.20 5.00
CA VAL A 108 -0.23 7.13 4.28
C VAL A 108 0.45 6.83 2.94
N GLY A 109 0.83 7.84 2.16
CA GLY A 109 1.54 7.68 0.89
C GLY A 109 2.89 6.96 1.03
N ALA A 110 3.57 7.11 2.17
CA ALA A 110 4.80 6.36 2.46
C ALA A 110 4.55 4.86 2.74
N VAL A 111 3.33 4.48 3.14
CA VAL A 111 2.95 3.07 3.36
C VAL A 111 2.31 2.48 2.10
N TRP A 112 1.38 3.21 1.50
CA TRP A 112 0.67 2.89 0.26
C TRP A 112 0.93 3.96 -0.80
N PRO A 113 1.97 3.82 -1.64
CA PRO A 113 2.36 4.83 -2.63
C PRO A 113 1.32 5.15 -3.71
N ARG A 114 0.31 4.27 -3.87
CA ARG A 114 -0.81 4.43 -4.82
C ARG A 114 -2.10 4.89 -4.14
N ALA A 115 -2.06 5.30 -2.88
CA ALA A 115 -3.23 5.81 -2.18
C ALA A 115 -3.74 7.08 -2.87
N LEU A 116 -5.06 7.16 -3.05
CA LEU A 116 -5.73 8.37 -3.50
C LEU A 116 -5.77 9.35 -2.33
N ASP A 117 -5.01 10.45 -2.43
CA ASP A 117 -5.20 11.61 -1.58
C ASP A 117 -6.41 12.41 -2.08
N ALA A 118 -7.59 12.08 -1.56
CA ALA A 118 -8.83 12.67 -2.04
C ALA A 118 -8.86 14.18 -1.78
N LEU A 119 -8.29 14.63 -0.67
CA LEU A 119 -8.29 16.03 -0.27
C LEU A 119 -7.11 16.82 -0.86
N ALA A 120 -6.31 16.22 -1.75
CA ALA A 120 -5.26 16.91 -2.48
C ALA A 120 -5.82 18.12 -3.25
N GLY A 121 -5.03 19.19 -3.29
CA GLY A 121 -5.38 20.44 -3.97
C GLY A 121 -6.49 21.25 -3.30
N THR A 122 -7.00 20.84 -2.13
CA THR A 122 -7.82 21.72 -1.29
C THR A 122 -6.92 22.73 -0.58
N GLY A 123 -7.42 23.95 -0.38
CA GLY A 123 -6.74 24.96 0.41
C GLY A 123 -6.86 24.66 1.90
N GLY A 124 -7.98 25.08 2.50
CA GLY A 124 -8.21 25.02 3.94
C GLY A 124 -9.24 23.98 4.39
N ILE A 125 -9.45 23.92 5.70
CA ILE A 125 -10.41 22.99 6.32
C ILE A 125 -11.85 23.19 5.79
N GLY A 126 -12.23 24.42 5.43
CA GLY A 126 -13.55 24.71 4.86
C GLY A 126 -13.79 24.03 3.52
N GLU A 127 -12.84 24.13 2.58
CA GLU A 127 -12.92 23.44 1.28
C GLU A 127 -12.90 21.92 1.43
N GLN A 128 -12.11 21.41 2.37
CA GLN A 128 -12.09 19.98 2.67
C GLN A 128 -13.45 19.50 3.17
N LEU A 129 -14.07 20.24 4.10
CA LEU A 129 -15.41 19.92 4.60
C LEU A 129 -16.47 19.99 3.50
N ALA A 130 -16.41 20.99 2.61
CA ALA A 130 -17.30 21.09 1.46
C ALA A 130 -17.14 19.90 0.50
N ARG A 131 -15.90 19.49 0.22
CA ARG A 131 -15.62 18.33 -0.65
C ARG A 131 -16.07 17.01 -0.01
N LEU A 132 -15.83 16.81 1.29
CA LEU A 132 -16.35 15.67 2.05
C LEU A 132 -17.88 15.62 2.04
N ALA A 133 -18.54 16.78 2.12
CA ALA A 133 -19.99 16.87 2.01
C ALA A 133 -20.48 16.46 0.61
N ALA A 134 -19.83 16.93 -0.45
CA ALA A 134 -20.17 16.53 -1.83
C ALA A 134 -20.08 15.00 -2.03
N TRP A 135 -19.01 14.35 -1.55
CA TRP A 135 -18.89 12.89 -1.66
C TRP A 135 -19.83 12.09 -0.76
N ARG A 136 -20.37 12.68 0.31
CA ARG A 136 -21.45 12.01 1.05
C ARG A 136 -22.73 11.96 0.24
N MET A 137 -22.96 12.95 -0.63
CA MET A 137 -24.11 12.98 -1.53
C MET A 137 -23.89 12.06 -2.73
N ASP A 138 -22.66 11.96 -3.22
CA ASP A 138 -22.27 11.09 -4.33
C ASP A 138 -20.97 10.33 -4.02
N PRO A 139 -21.04 9.22 -3.26
CA PRO A 139 -19.85 8.44 -2.92
C PRO A 139 -19.27 7.70 -4.13
N ALA A 140 -20.08 7.43 -5.16
CA ALA A 140 -19.63 6.77 -6.38
C ALA A 140 -18.63 7.64 -7.14
N SER A 141 -18.81 8.97 -7.15
CA SER A 141 -17.84 9.90 -7.74
C SER A 141 -16.46 9.84 -7.08
N LEU A 142 -16.37 9.56 -5.78
CA LEU A 142 -15.08 9.37 -5.09
C LEU A 142 -14.44 8.04 -5.48
N VAL A 143 -15.23 6.96 -5.50
CA VAL A 143 -14.74 5.63 -5.88
C VAL A 143 -14.25 5.61 -7.33
N ALA A 144 -14.91 6.35 -8.22
CA ALA A 144 -14.52 6.48 -9.63
C ALA A 144 -13.15 7.16 -9.85
N LEU A 145 -12.60 7.85 -8.84
CA LEU A 145 -11.25 8.44 -8.91
C LEU A 145 -10.14 7.43 -8.61
N LEU A 146 -10.49 6.22 -8.16
CA LEU A 146 -9.49 5.18 -7.92
C LEU A 146 -8.87 4.74 -9.25
N PRO A 147 -7.53 4.67 -9.33
CA PRO A 147 -6.89 4.24 -10.56
C PRO A 147 -7.30 2.80 -10.88
N ASP A 148 -7.60 2.53 -12.15
CA ASP A 148 -7.74 1.17 -12.65
C ASP A 148 -6.41 0.46 -12.45
N LEU A 149 -6.40 -0.48 -11.50
CA LEU A 149 -5.26 -1.35 -11.32
C LEU A 149 -5.48 -2.58 -12.18
N PRO A 150 -4.53 -2.94 -13.07
CA PRO A 150 -4.66 -4.17 -13.80
C PRO A 150 -4.79 -5.30 -12.79
N THR A 151 -5.92 -6.01 -12.85
CA THR A 151 -6.15 -7.25 -12.13
C THR A 151 -5.24 -8.31 -12.73
N TRP A 152 -3.91 -8.18 -12.61
CA TRP A 152 -3.10 -9.38 -12.70
C TRP A 152 -3.56 -10.22 -11.52
N ARG A 153 -4.34 -11.25 -11.83
CA ARG A 153 -4.72 -12.30 -10.90
C ARG A 153 -3.47 -12.62 -10.11
N TYR A 154 -3.55 -12.44 -8.79
CA TYR A 154 -2.67 -13.16 -7.88
C TYR A 154 -2.75 -14.63 -8.33
N VAL A 155 -1.73 -15.10 -9.05
CA VAL A 155 -1.54 -16.53 -9.21
C VAL A 155 -1.37 -16.99 -7.79
N GLN A 156 -2.35 -17.74 -7.29
CA GLN A 156 -2.15 -18.55 -6.12
C GLN A 156 -0.98 -19.47 -6.48
N HIS A 157 0.26 -19.04 -6.21
CA HIS A 157 1.26 -20.00 -5.80
C HIS A 157 0.78 -20.47 -4.42
N ALA A 158 -0.21 -21.36 -4.44
CA ALA A 158 -0.30 -22.38 -3.43
C ALA A 158 1.13 -22.90 -3.27
N GLU A 159 1.63 -22.85 -2.05
CA GLU A 159 2.86 -23.51 -1.68
C GLU A 159 2.69 -24.99 -2.07
N GLU A 160 3.10 -25.33 -3.27
CA GLU A 160 3.39 -26.70 -3.64
C GLU A 160 4.64 -27.03 -2.81
N PRO A 161 4.56 -27.90 -1.79
CA PRO A 161 5.72 -28.18 -0.97
C PRO A 161 6.79 -28.69 -1.93
N ALA A 162 7.92 -27.98 -1.95
CA ALA A 162 9.05 -28.27 -2.80
C ALA A 162 9.30 -29.78 -2.79
N ARG A 163 8.92 -30.47 -3.89
CA ARG A 163 9.41 -31.82 -4.15
C ARG A 163 10.90 -31.67 -4.38
N VAL A 164 11.66 -31.88 -3.31
CA VAL A 164 13.11 -32.01 -3.39
C VAL A 164 13.37 -33.32 -4.12
N HIS A 165 13.43 -33.28 -5.45
CA HIS A 165 14.07 -34.35 -6.18
C HIS A 165 15.56 -34.22 -5.93
N ALA A 166 16.10 -35.11 -5.09
CA ALA A 166 17.53 -35.26 -4.91
C ALA A 166 18.16 -35.59 -6.26
N VAL A 167 18.74 -34.57 -6.91
CA VAL A 167 19.60 -34.78 -8.07
C VAL A 167 20.94 -35.27 -7.52
N ARG A 168 21.25 -36.54 -7.77
CA ARG A 168 22.59 -37.06 -7.56
C ARG A 168 23.47 -36.47 -8.66
N VAL A 169 24.17 -35.38 -8.34
CA VAL A 169 25.27 -34.88 -9.18
C VAL A 169 26.51 -35.65 -8.76
N GLY A 170 27.17 -36.29 -9.74
CA GLY A 170 28.46 -36.95 -9.54
C GLY A 170 29.52 -36.00 -8.98
N ASP A 171 30.58 -36.61 -8.46
CA ASP A 171 31.54 -36.02 -7.52
C ASP A 171 32.33 -34.83 -8.09
N ALA A 172 31.82 -33.62 -7.92
CA ALA A 172 32.62 -32.40 -8.01
C ALA A 172 31.92 -31.21 -7.33
N LEU A 173 32.33 -30.95 -6.09
CA LEU A 173 32.02 -29.71 -5.38
C LEU A 173 32.86 -28.57 -5.98
N THR A 174 32.22 -27.65 -6.70
CA THR A 174 32.69 -26.27 -6.79
C THR A 174 31.62 -25.34 -6.25
N GLU A 175 31.85 -24.88 -5.03
CA GLU A 175 31.12 -23.76 -4.42
C GLU A 175 31.20 -22.54 -5.34
N CYS A 176 30.07 -22.10 -5.90
CA CYS A 176 29.90 -20.70 -6.26
C CYS A 176 28.81 -20.15 -5.33
N GLY A 177 29.26 -19.30 -4.40
CA GLY A 177 28.59 -19.00 -3.15
C GLY A 177 27.21 -18.35 -3.25
N ARG A 178 26.38 -18.72 -2.28
CA ARG A 178 25.32 -17.95 -1.61
C ARG A 178 25.11 -16.52 -2.12
N HIS A 179 24.02 -16.28 -2.84
CA HIS A 179 23.31 -15.00 -2.86
C HIS A 179 21.84 -15.22 -2.51
N VAL A 180 21.59 -15.46 -1.23
CA VAL A 180 20.27 -15.33 -0.62
C VAL A 180 20.16 -13.89 -0.09
N GLY A 181 19.20 -13.12 -0.58
CA GLY A 181 18.77 -11.85 0.03
C GLY A 181 19.48 -10.57 -0.42
N ARG A 182 19.30 -10.15 -1.68
CA ARG A 182 19.50 -8.74 -2.08
C ARG A 182 18.30 -8.18 -2.87
N PRO A 183 17.92 -6.91 -2.65
CA PRO A 183 16.84 -6.26 -3.41
C PRO A 183 17.23 -6.06 -4.89
N PHE A 184 16.24 -6.22 -5.77
CA PHE A 184 16.33 -6.29 -7.25
C PHE A 184 17.04 -5.11 -7.96
N ARG A 185 17.37 -4.01 -7.28
CA ARG A 185 17.98 -2.84 -7.92
C ARG A 185 19.49 -2.92 -8.20
N GLU A 186 20.20 -3.94 -7.69
CA GLU A 186 21.65 -4.07 -7.94
C GLU A 186 22.05 -5.09 -9.04
N VAL A 187 21.12 -5.93 -9.52
CA VAL A 187 21.45 -6.95 -10.54
C VAL A 187 21.42 -6.37 -11.96
N ALA A 188 20.69 -5.28 -12.19
CA ALA A 188 20.51 -4.69 -13.52
C ALA A 188 21.75 -3.95 -14.07
N ALA A 189 22.80 -3.76 -13.28
CA ALA A 189 23.98 -2.97 -13.67
C ALA A 189 25.24 -3.82 -13.98
N ARG A 190 25.18 -5.15 -13.91
CA ARG A 190 26.31 -6.01 -14.29
C ARG A 190 26.01 -6.70 -15.61
N ARG A 191 26.92 -6.52 -16.59
CA ARG A 191 26.95 -7.34 -17.82
C ARG A 191 26.85 -8.81 -17.41
N MET A 192 25.76 -9.46 -17.80
CA MET A 192 25.58 -10.89 -17.55
C MET A 192 26.61 -11.69 -18.34
N PRO A 193 27.21 -12.74 -17.74
CA PRO A 193 28.24 -13.53 -18.41
C PRO A 193 27.64 -14.31 -19.59
N SER A 194 28.28 -14.20 -20.74
CA SER A 194 27.96 -14.93 -21.96
C SER A 194 28.46 -16.37 -21.85
N CYS A 195 27.69 -17.27 -21.24
CA CYS A 195 27.92 -18.70 -21.37
C CYS A 195 26.70 -19.36 -22.02
N ALA A 196 26.92 -19.95 -23.20
CA ALA A 196 25.89 -20.56 -24.04
C ALA A 196 25.17 -21.77 -23.39
N ALA A 197 25.66 -22.27 -22.26
CA ALA A 197 25.11 -23.43 -21.56
C ALA A 197 23.85 -23.13 -20.71
N CYS A 198 23.50 -21.85 -20.50
CA CYS A 198 22.36 -21.50 -19.64
C CYS A 198 21.03 -21.34 -20.41
N SER A 199 21.07 -21.20 -21.75
CA SER A 199 19.91 -20.81 -22.58
C SER A 199 18.81 -21.87 -22.69
N SER A 200 19.13 -23.16 -22.49
CA SER A 200 18.17 -24.25 -22.61
C SER A 200 17.29 -24.45 -21.37
N ALA A 201 17.64 -23.85 -20.23
CA ALA A 201 16.86 -23.89 -18.99
C ALA A 201 15.98 -22.64 -18.79
N TRP A 202 15.86 -21.78 -19.81
CA TRP A 202 15.13 -20.51 -19.68
C TRP A 202 13.61 -20.73 -19.74
N PRO A 203 12.85 -20.25 -18.74
CA PRO A 203 11.40 -20.15 -18.81
C PRO A 203 10.97 -19.36 -20.05
N SER A 204 9.83 -19.70 -20.65
CA SER A 204 9.34 -19.09 -21.90
C SER A 204 9.28 -17.55 -21.85
N TRP A 205 8.94 -16.97 -20.70
CA TRP A 205 8.86 -15.52 -20.50
C TRP A 205 10.22 -14.81 -20.63
N ALA A 206 11.34 -15.48 -20.33
CA ALA A 206 12.68 -14.89 -20.46
C ALA A 206 13.11 -14.76 -21.94
N ARG A 207 12.61 -15.65 -22.80
CA ARG A 207 12.82 -15.54 -24.26
C ARG A 207 12.02 -14.38 -24.85
N GLU A 208 10.82 -14.12 -24.34
CA GLU A 208 9.98 -12.99 -24.79
C GLU A 208 10.61 -11.62 -24.52
N VAL A 209 11.25 -11.46 -23.36
CA VAL A 209 11.98 -10.21 -23.00
C VAL A 209 13.21 -10.01 -23.89
N GLU A 210 13.92 -11.08 -24.25
CA GLU A 210 15.06 -11.02 -25.17
C GLU A 210 14.62 -10.63 -26.61
N THR A 211 13.49 -11.17 -27.08
CA THR A 211 12.88 -10.74 -28.36
C THR A 211 12.41 -9.29 -28.34
N ALA A 212 11.80 -8.83 -27.24
CA ALA A 212 11.37 -7.43 -27.11
C ALA A 212 12.57 -6.46 -27.14
N ARG A 213 13.67 -6.81 -26.45
CA ARG A 213 14.91 -6.02 -26.50
C ARG A 213 15.59 -6.02 -27.86
N ARG A 214 15.55 -7.14 -28.59
CA ARG A 214 16.08 -7.20 -29.97
C ARG A 214 15.21 -6.42 -30.95
N ALA A 215 13.89 -6.39 -30.75
CA ALA A 215 12.97 -5.58 -31.55
C ALA A 215 13.23 -4.07 -31.34
N ASP A 216 13.41 -3.63 -30.08
CA ASP A 216 13.74 -2.23 -29.77
C ASP A 216 15.12 -1.82 -30.30
N ALA A 217 16.12 -2.71 -30.26
CA ALA A 217 17.46 -2.44 -30.81
C ALA A 217 17.46 -2.33 -32.35
N LEU A 218 16.55 -3.01 -33.05
CA LEU A 218 16.40 -2.93 -34.50
C LEU A 218 15.57 -1.71 -34.95
N LEU A 219 14.64 -1.25 -34.12
CA LEU A 219 13.84 -0.03 -34.37
C LEU A 219 14.58 1.26 -33.99
N GLY A 220 15.60 1.19 -33.12
CA GLY A 220 16.43 2.33 -32.72
C GLY A 220 17.64 2.63 -33.61
N SER A 221 17.83 1.92 -34.73
CA SER A 221 18.95 2.14 -35.65
C SER A 221 18.55 2.81 -36.98
N SER A 222 17.38 3.45 -37.03
CA SER A 222 16.95 4.27 -38.16
C SER A 222 16.25 5.54 -37.68
N ALA A 223 17.04 6.46 -37.14
CA ALA A 223 16.81 7.91 -37.10
C ALA A 223 18.14 8.61 -36.77
#